data_AF-J9Q7C0-F1
#
_entry.id   AF-J9Q7C0-F1
#
_cell.length_a   1.000
_cell.length_b   1.000
_cell.length_c   1.000
_cell.angle_alpha   90.00
_cell.angle_beta   90.00
_cell.angle_gamma   90.00
#
_symmetry.space_group_name_H-M   'P 1'
#
loop_
_entity.id
_entity.type
_entity.pdbx_description
1 polymer ?
#
loop_
_entity_poly.entity_id
_entity_poly.type
_entity_poly.pdbx_seq_one_letter_code
_entity_poly.pdbx_strand_id
1 'polypeptide(L)'
;METKHLAYVMFVLVSLFLAMAQPSQASYFSAWVGPGCNNHNARYNKCGCFNISHNVHGGYEFVYQGQAPMAYNTNNCKGVAQTRFSSNVNQACSNFAWKSVFIQC
;
A
#
# COMPACT_ATOMS: atom_id res chain seq x y z
N MET A 1 -34.21 14.52 -34.44
CA MET A 1 -32.99 13.71 -34.68
C MET A 1 -31.83 14.12 -33.75
N GLU A 2 -31.82 15.34 -33.21
CA GLU A 2 -30.76 15.86 -32.32
C GLU A 2 -30.58 15.12 -30.98
N THR A 3 -31.66 14.68 -30.34
CA THR A 3 -31.58 14.02 -29.01
C THR A 3 -30.84 12.68 -29.04
N LYS A 4 -30.92 11.94 -30.17
CA LYS A 4 -30.21 10.67 -30.34
C LYS A 4 -28.70 10.87 -30.52
N HIS A 5 -28.30 11.93 -31.20
CA HIS A 5 -26.89 12.30 -31.35
C HIS A 5 -26.29 12.77 -30.02
N LEU A 6 -27.02 13.58 -29.25
CA LEU A 6 -26.59 14.00 -27.91
C LEU A 6 -26.43 12.81 -26.95
N ALA A 7 -27.38 11.87 -26.96
CA ALA A 7 -27.30 10.66 -26.15
C ALA A 7 -26.11 9.77 -26.54
N TYR A 8 -25.84 9.63 -27.84
CA TYR A 8 -24.69 8.87 -28.33
C TYR A 8 -23.35 9.52 -27.95
N VAL A 9 -23.24 10.84 -28.12
CA VAL A 9 -22.04 11.59 -27.72
C VAL A 9 -21.79 11.48 -26.21
N MET A 10 -22.84 11.61 -25.38
CA MET A 10 -22.72 11.39 -23.94
C MET A 10 -22.27 9.96 -23.60
N PHE A 11 -22.83 8.95 -24.28
CA PHE A 11 -22.47 7.55 -24.04
C PHE A 11 -21.00 7.28 -24.38
N VAL A 12 -20.51 7.80 -25.50
CA VAL A 12 -19.10 7.70 -25.91
C VAL A 12 -18.19 8.40 -24.89
N LEU A 13 -18.56 9.61 -24.44
CA LEU A 13 -17.77 10.35 -23.45
C LEU A 13 -17.68 9.59 -22.12
N VAL A 14 -18.79 9.10 -21.57
CA VAL A 14 -18.79 8.30 -20.32
C VAL A 14 -17.96 7.04 -20.48
N SER A 15 -18.05 6.36 -21.63
CA SER A 15 -17.24 5.17 -21.91
C SER A 15 -15.74 5.48 -21.94
N LEU A 16 -15.37 6.63 -22.53
CA LEU A 16 -13.98 7.10 -22.49
C LEU A 16 -13.55 7.37 -21.04
N PHE A 17 -14.31 8.14 -20.26
CA PHE A 17 -13.99 8.44 -18.86
C PHE A 17 -13.79 7.19 -18.01
N LEU A 18 -14.63 6.17 -18.18
CA LEU A 18 -14.51 4.89 -17.49
C LEU A 18 -13.26 4.11 -17.94
N ALA A 19 -12.88 4.18 -19.22
CA ALA A 19 -11.67 3.54 -19.73
C ALA A 19 -10.37 4.20 -19.21
N MET A 20 -10.40 5.50 -18.87
CA MET A 20 -9.26 6.22 -18.29
C MET A 20 -9.17 6.10 -16.76
N ALA A 21 -10.21 5.60 -16.10
CA ALA A 21 -10.20 5.37 -14.66
C ALA A 21 -9.29 4.18 -14.33
N GLN A 22 -7.99 4.41 -14.30
CA GLN A 22 -7.03 3.42 -13.79
C GLN A 22 -7.23 3.30 -12.28
N PRO A 23 -7.34 2.08 -11.72
CA PRO A 23 -7.34 1.92 -10.27
C PRO A 23 -6.02 2.51 -9.75
N SER A 24 -6.09 3.52 -8.88
CA SER A 24 -4.90 4.00 -8.17
C SER A 24 -4.34 2.82 -7.39
N GLN A 25 -3.19 2.30 -7.81
CA GLN A 25 -2.53 1.25 -7.06
C GLN A 25 -2.12 1.84 -5.71
N ALA A 26 -2.58 1.26 -4.60
CA ALA A 26 -2.25 1.77 -3.28
C ALA A 26 -0.82 1.38 -2.91
N SER A 27 -0.15 2.25 -2.17
CA SER A 27 1.14 1.93 -1.56
C SER A 27 0.99 0.70 -0.66
N TYR A 28 1.97 -0.21 -0.67
CA TYR A 28 1.87 -1.44 0.09
C TYR A 28 3.17 -1.80 0.79
N PHE A 29 3.02 -2.40 1.96
CA PHE A 29 4.08 -2.93 2.79
C PHE A 29 3.94 -4.45 2.86
N SER A 30 4.99 -5.19 2.54
CA SER A 30 5.02 -6.65 2.67
C SER A 30 6.01 -7.02 3.77
N ALA A 31 5.67 -8.03 4.58
CA ALA A 31 6.55 -8.54 5.63
C ALA A 31 6.60 -10.06 5.60
N TRP A 32 7.78 -10.66 5.80
CA TRP A 32 8.02 -12.10 5.61
C TRP A 32 8.13 -12.86 6.93
N VAL A 33 7.63 -14.10 6.91
CA VAL A 33 7.76 -15.05 8.03
C VAL A 33 9.19 -15.56 8.19
N GLY A 34 9.63 -15.82 9.43
CA GLY A 34 10.93 -16.43 9.71
C GLY A 34 12.07 -15.48 9.40
N PRO A 35 13.31 -15.93 9.15
CA PRO A 35 14.41 -15.07 8.73
C PRO A 35 14.41 -14.84 7.20
N GLY A 36 14.69 -13.60 6.77
CA GLY A 36 14.83 -13.23 5.37
C GLY A 36 13.51 -13.06 4.62
N CYS A 37 13.58 -13.08 3.28
CA CYS A 37 12.43 -12.89 2.39
C CYS A 37 12.01 -14.17 1.64
N ASN A 38 12.34 -15.34 2.16
CA ASN A 38 12.18 -16.61 1.43
C ASN A 38 10.89 -17.38 1.76
N ASN A 39 10.18 -16.98 2.81
CA ASN A 39 8.96 -17.65 3.28
C ASN A 39 7.69 -16.92 2.82
N HIS A 40 6.54 -17.36 3.34
CA HIS A 40 5.29 -16.62 3.17
C HIS A 40 5.40 -15.17 3.64
N ASN A 41 4.76 -14.26 2.90
CA ASN A 41 4.62 -12.87 3.29
C ASN A 41 3.18 -12.51 3.67
N ALA A 42 3.05 -11.50 4.52
CA ALA A 42 1.82 -10.77 4.79
C ALA A 42 1.92 -9.40 4.11
N ARG A 43 0.90 -9.06 3.30
CA ARG A 43 0.84 -7.78 2.59
C ARG A 43 -0.20 -6.86 3.20
N TYR A 44 0.21 -5.62 3.45
CA TYR A 44 -0.55 -4.55 4.05
C TYR A 44 -0.70 -3.44 3.00
N ASN A 45 -1.90 -3.23 2.50
CA ASN A 45 -2.21 -2.25 1.44
C ASN A 45 -3.43 -1.38 1.77
N LYS A 46 -3.99 -1.54 2.97
CA LYS A 46 -5.15 -0.78 3.43
C LYS A 46 -4.66 0.53 4.04
N CYS A 47 -5.51 1.54 3.98
CA CYS A 47 -5.29 2.84 4.58
C CYS A 47 -5.44 2.79 6.10
N GLY A 48 -4.61 3.56 6.81
CA GLY A 48 -4.64 3.63 8.26
C GLY A 48 -3.59 2.77 8.93
N CYS A 49 -3.82 2.44 10.20
CA CYS A 49 -2.86 1.73 11.03
C CYS A 49 -3.15 0.23 11.13
N PHE A 50 -2.10 -0.59 11.00
CA PHE A 50 -2.19 -2.05 11.12
C PHE A 50 -1.02 -2.59 11.94
N ASN A 51 -1.32 -3.55 12.81
CA ASN A 51 -0.29 -4.30 13.54
C ASN A 51 0.35 -5.34 12.62
N ILE A 52 1.67 -5.41 12.68
CA ILE A 52 2.48 -6.42 12.03
C ILE A 52 2.42 -7.67 12.91
N SER A 53 2.08 -8.82 12.33
CA SER A 53 1.99 -10.06 13.11
C SER A 53 3.39 -10.46 13.61
N HIS A 54 3.47 -10.94 14.84
CA HIS A 54 4.76 -11.27 15.49
C HIS A 54 5.63 -12.27 14.73
N ASN A 55 5.04 -13.07 13.85
CA ASN A 55 5.73 -14.08 13.04
C ASN A 55 6.32 -13.53 11.73
N VAL A 56 5.93 -12.33 11.28
CA VAL A 56 6.36 -11.75 10.00
C VAL A 56 7.42 -10.65 10.18
N HIS A 57 8.54 -10.99 10.81
CA HIS A 57 9.62 -10.03 11.12
C HIS A 57 10.96 -10.37 10.43
N GLY A 58 10.93 -11.21 9.39
CA GLY A 58 12.15 -11.69 8.70
C GLY A 58 12.79 -10.75 7.72
N GLY A 59 11.96 -9.88 7.18
CA GLY A 59 12.29 -8.97 6.12
C GLY A 59 11.04 -8.24 5.69
N TYR A 60 11.24 -7.16 4.96
CA TYR A 60 10.15 -6.32 4.49
C TYR A 60 10.44 -5.71 3.13
N GLU A 61 9.37 -5.27 2.49
CA GLU A 61 9.37 -4.59 1.21
C GLU A 61 8.36 -3.47 1.35
N PHE A 62 8.69 -2.34 0.74
CA PHE A 62 7.75 -1.26 0.63
C PHE A 62 7.69 -0.78 -0.82
N VAL A 63 6.48 -0.64 -1.35
CA VAL A 63 6.27 -0.07 -2.68
C VAL A 63 5.39 1.15 -2.56
N TYR A 64 5.98 2.27 -2.97
CA TYR A 64 5.44 3.61 -2.97
C TYR A 64 4.63 3.85 -4.24
N GLN A 65 3.37 4.23 -4.06
CA GLN A 65 2.45 4.56 -5.16
C GLN A 65 1.80 5.94 -4.94
N GLY A 66 2.47 6.80 -4.16
CA GLY A 66 2.01 8.17 -3.88
C GLY A 66 1.86 8.50 -2.40
N GLN A 67 1.90 7.50 -1.51
CA GLN A 67 1.82 7.74 -0.07
C GLN A 67 2.95 7.05 0.71
N ALA A 68 3.53 7.82 1.63
CA ALA A 68 4.63 7.39 2.48
C ALA A 68 4.09 6.71 3.75
N PRO A 69 4.33 5.41 3.97
CA PRO A 69 4.01 4.80 5.23
C PRO A 69 4.99 5.20 6.33
N MET A 70 4.55 4.95 7.55
CA MET A 70 5.32 5.16 8.77
C MET A 70 5.31 3.87 9.59
N ALA A 71 6.46 3.43 10.07
CA ALA A 71 6.57 2.26 10.93
C ALA A 71 6.89 2.65 12.38
N TYR A 72 6.35 1.88 13.32
CA TYR A 72 6.37 2.16 14.75
C TYR A 72 6.81 0.92 15.53
N ASN A 73 7.57 1.11 16.62
CA ASN A 73 7.98 0.02 17.52
C ASN A 73 6.89 -0.38 18.54
N THR A 74 5.72 0.26 18.48
CA THR A 74 4.57 -0.02 19.34
C THR A 74 3.40 -0.51 18.50
N ASN A 75 2.46 -1.22 19.13
CA ASN A 75 1.21 -1.59 18.49
C ASN A 75 0.33 -0.35 18.26
N ASN A 76 -0.55 -0.44 17.26
CA ASN A 76 -1.57 0.54 16.91
C ASN A 76 -1.02 1.93 16.56
N CYS A 77 0.19 2.01 15.99
CA CYS A 77 0.82 3.23 15.51
C CYS A 77 0.86 4.35 16.56
N LYS A 78 1.02 3.97 17.83
CA LYS A 78 1.11 4.91 18.94
C LYS A 78 2.52 5.52 19.03
N GLY A 79 2.61 6.72 19.60
CA GLY A 79 3.89 7.38 19.84
C GLY A 79 4.60 7.83 18.56
N VAL A 80 5.93 7.78 18.58
CA VAL A 80 6.78 8.35 17.52
C VAL A 80 7.11 7.31 16.46
N ALA A 81 6.81 7.66 15.19
CA ALA A 81 7.24 6.88 14.03
C ALA A 81 8.77 6.75 14.02
N GLN A 82 9.26 5.51 13.99
CA GLN A 82 10.69 5.20 13.97
C GLN A 82 11.26 5.25 12.57
N THR A 83 10.41 5.03 11.58
CA THR A 83 10.82 5.04 10.17
C THR A 83 9.71 5.62 9.34
N ARG A 84 10.07 6.54 8.45
CA ARG A 84 9.19 7.14 7.46
C ARG A 84 9.74 6.76 6.10
N PHE A 85 8.96 6.05 5.31
CA PHE A 85 9.40 5.58 4.01
C PHE A 85 9.14 6.67 2.96
N SER A 86 10.17 7.14 2.29
CA SER A 86 10.06 8.18 1.25
C SER A 86 10.09 7.64 -0.18
N SER A 87 10.42 6.36 -0.36
CA SER A 87 10.59 5.71 -1.66
C SER A 87 10.41 4.20 -1.53
N ASN A 88 10.39 3.50 -2.66
CA ASN A 88 10.41 2.03 -2.69
C ASN A 88 11.59 1.47 -1.88
N VAL A 89 11.33 0.34 -1.22
CA VAL A 89 12.33 -0.54 -0.62
C VAL A 89 12.17 -1.90 -1.28
N ASN A 90 13.06 -2.22 -2.23
CA ASN A 90 12.93 -3.37 -3.13
C ASN A 90 12.79 -4.71 -2.40
N GLN A 91 13.55 -4.92 -1.32
CA GLN A 91 13.37 -6.00 -0.34
C GLN A 91 14.54 -5.91 0.66
N ALA A 92 14.24 -5.59 1.90
CA ALA A 92 15.19 -5.66 3.01
C ALA A 92 14.99 -6.99 3.73
N CYS A 93 15.84 -7.98 3.43
CA CYS A 93 15.73 -9.34 3.98
C CYS A 93 16.45 -9.53 5.31
N SER A 94 16.54 -8.47 6.09
CA SER A 94 17.01 -8.49 7.46
C SER A 94 15.84 -8.31 8.42
N ASN A 95 15.97 -8.87 9.62
CA ASN A 95 14.95 -8.73 10.64
C ASN A 95 14.73 -7.25 10.99
N PHE A 96 13.48 -6.91 11.34
CA PHE A 96 13.10 -5.57 11.75
C PHE A 96 12.29 -5.57 13.06
N ALA A 97 12.29 -4.44 13.76
CA ALA A 97 11.75 -4.32 15.12
C ALA A 97 10.36 -3.68 15.21
N TRP A 98 9.85 -3.09 14.11
CA TRP A 98 8.56 -2.42 14.09
C TRP A 98 7.41 -3.39 14.35
N LYS A 99 6.40 -2.93 15.10
CA LYS A 99 5.21 -3.70 15.46
C LYS A 99 3.95 -3.25 14.73
N SER A 100 3.94 -2.05 14.15
CA SER A 100 2.81 -1.59 13.35
C SER A 100 3.27 -0.67 12.23
N VAL A 101 2.49 -0.63 11.15
CA VAL A 101 2.68 0.26 10.03
C VAL A 101 1.42 1.11 9.83
N PHE A 102 1.62 2.39 9.54
CA PHE A 102 0.58 3.31 9.12
C PHE A 102 0.78 3.62 7.65
N ILE A 103 -0.21 3.34 6.81
CA ILE A 103 -0.22 3.74 5.40
C ILE A 103 -1.14 4.95 5.29
N GLN A 104 -0.54 6.09 4.94
CA GLN A 104 -1.32 7.27 4.62
C GLN A 104 -2.08 7.01 3.32
N CYS A 105 -3.34 7.37 3.30
CA CYS A 105 -4.17 7.59 2.14
C CYS A 105 -4.87 8.93 2.42
#